data_AF-A0A7H1MCV1-F1
#
_entry.id   AF-A0A7H1MCV1-F1
#
_cell.length_a   1.000
_cell.length_b   1.000
_cell.length_c   1.000
_cell.angle_alpha   90.00
_cell.angle_beta   90.00
_cell.angle_gamma   90.00
#
_symmetry.space_group_name_H-M   'P 1'
#
loop_
_entity.id
_entity.type
_entity.pdbx_description
1 polymer ?
#
loop_
_entity_poly.entity_id
_entity_poly.type
_entity_poly.pdbx_seq_one_letter_code
_entity_poly.pdbx_strand_id
1 'polypeptide(L)' 'MRVERDYSNIKAKVWRERAGYLCCELNSTSGQFILLMVSADKADTEADVVQTALRCLSSNDLASAKQEAA' A
#
# COMPACT_ATOMS: atom_id res chain seq x y z
N MET A 1 3.43 -13.35 7.56
CA MET A 1 1.96 -13.20 7.42
C MET A 1 1.74 -12.13 6.36
N ARG A 2 0.82 -12.33 5.42
CA ARG A 2 0.46 -11.32 4.42
C ARG A 2 -0.89 -10.75 4.84
N VAL A 3 -0.95 -9.45 5.11
CA VAL A 3 -2.19 -8.76 5.47
C VAL A 3 -2.64 -7.95 4.26
N GLU A 4 -3.90 -8.13 3.86
CA GLU A 4 -4.55 -7.39 2.78
C GLU A 4 -5.69 -6.57 3.40
N ARG A 5 -5.72 -5.26 3.14
CA ARG A 5 -6.78 -4.36 3.63
C ARG A 5 -7.27 -3.46 2.51
N ASP A 6 -8.58 -3.25 2.47
CA ASP A 6 -9.26 -2.40 1.49
C ASP A 6 -9.47 -0.99 2.06
N TYR A 7 -9.03 0.02 1.30
CA TYR A 7 -9.17 1.45 1.57
C TYR A 7 -9.95 2.11 0.43
N SER A 8 -11.27 1.88 0.42
CA SER A 8 -12.17 2.26 -0.68
C SER A 8 -11.79 1.59 -2.01
N ASN A 9 -11.02 2.27 -2.87
CA ASN A 9 -10.62 1.77 -4.19
C ASN A 9 -9.16 1.33 -4.26
N ILE A 10 -8.51 1.23 -3.10
CA ILE A 10 -7.10 0.85 -2.97
C ILE A 10 -6.99 -0.39 -2.10
N LYS A 11 -6.20 -1.36 -2.55
CA LYS A 11 -5.81 -2.54 -1.79
C LYS A 11 -4.37 -2.37 -1.32
N ALA A 12 -4.16 -2.50 -0.01
CA ALA A 12 -2.82 -2.52 0.55
C ALA A 12 -2.41 -3.96 0.86
N LYS A 13 -1.27 -4.38 0.35
CA LYS A 13 -0.64 -5.67 0.64
C LYS A 13 0.64 -5.43 1.42
N VAL A 14 0.73 -6.03 2.61
CA VAL A 14 1.90 -5.87 3.48
C VAL A 14 2.59 -7.21 3.70
N TRP A 15 3.92 -7.21 3.64
CA TRP A 15 4.74 -8.37 3.98
C TRP A 15 6.08 -7.94 4.56
N ARG A 16 6.72 -8.83 5.31
CA ARG A 16 8.10 -8.65 5.77
C ARG A 16 9.06 -9.37 4.82
N GLU A 17 10.05 -8.65 4.30
CA GLU A 17 11.10 -9.23 3.47
C GLU A 17 12.20 -9.89 4.31
N ARG A 18 13.13 -10.61 3.67
CA ARG A 18 14.10 -11.49 4.34
C ARG A 18 15.07 -10.75 5.27
N ALA A 19 15.47 -9.53 4.93
CA ALA A 19 16.35 -8.70 5.76
C ALA A 19 15.61 -8.05 6.96
N GLY A 20 14.28 -8.23 7.04
CA GLY A 20 13.43 -7.87 8.16
C GLY A 20 12.67 -6.57 8.00
N TYR A 21 12.78 -5.88 6.86
CA TYR A 21 12.00 -4.67 6.56
C TYR A 21 10.57 -5.02 6.14
N LEU A 22 9.64 -4.12 6.38
CA LEU A 22 8.27 -4.21 5.87
C LEU A 22 8.18 -3.59 4.48
N CYS A 23 7.46 -4.27 3.59
CA CYS A 23 7.07 -3.75 2.29
C CYS A 23 5.55 -3.56 2.29
N CYS A 24 5.09 -2.45 1.73
CA CYS A 24 3.68 -2.18 1.45
C CYS A 24 3.50 -1.86 -0.02
N GLU A 25 2.71 -2.67 -0.70
CA GLU A 25 2.27 -2.46 -2.07
C GLU A 25 0.83 -1.97 -2.06
N LEU A 26 0.59 -0.84 -2.68
CA LEU A 26 -0.74 -0.32 -2.94
C LEU A 26 -1.12 -0.61 -4.38
N ASN A 27 -2.28 -1.23 -4.57
CA ASN A 27 -2.88 -1.48 -5.87
C ASN A 27 -4.28 -0.88 -5.92
N SER A 28 -4.83 -0.62 -7.10
CA SER A 28 -6.27 -0.39 -7.24
C SER A 28 -7.04 -1.68 -6.95
N THR A 29 -8.35 -1.58 -6.72
CA THR A 29 -9.20 -2.77 -6.53
C THR A 29 -9.27 -3.67 -7.77
N SER A 30 -8.99 -3.12 -8.96
CA SER A 30 -8.86 -3.85 -10.23
C SER A 30 -7.51 -4.60 -10.36
N GLY A 31 -6.55 -4.32 -9.46
CA GLY A 31 -5.24 -4.96 -9.42
C GLY A 31 -4.13 -4.17 -10.13
N GLN A 32 -4.36 -2.91 -10.52
CA GLN A 32 -3.31 -2.06 -11.07
C GLN A 32 -2.36 -1.58 -9.99
N PHE A 33 -1.06 -1.63 -10.28
CA PHE A 33 -0.03 -1.16 -9.37
C PHE A 33 -0.08 0.37 -9.21
N ILE A 34 0.02 0.86 -7.97
CA ILE A 34 0.07 2.29 -7.65
C ILE A 34 1.43 2.65 -7.05
N LEU A 35 1.80 2.01 -5.94
CA LEU A 35 2.98 2.37 -5.16
C LEU A 35 3.57 1.16 -4.44
N LEU A 36 4.90 1.09 -4.37
CA LEU A 36 5.63 0.20 -3.48
C LEU A 36 6.44 1.05 -2.49
N MET A 37 6.21 0.84 -1.20
CA MET A 37 6.97 1.43 -0.12
C MET A 37 7.75 0.33 0.63
N VAL A 38 8.97 0.64 1.04
CA VAL A 38 9.77 -0.17 1.96
C VAL A 38 10.00 0.65 3.23
N SER A 39 9.79 0.06 4.39
CA SER A 39 10.02 0.68 5.70
C SER A 39 11.48 1.08 5.86
N ALA A 40 11.74 2.21 6.52
CA ALA A 40 13.10 2.63 6.84
C ALA A 40 13.67 1.90 8.05
N ASP A 41 12.81 1.44 8.97
CA ASP A 41 13.19 0.71 10.17
C ASP A 41 12.51 -0.67 10.23
N LYS A 42 13.18 -1.66 10.82
CA LYS A 42 12.64 -3.01 11.07
C LYS A 42 11.61 -3.01 12.21
N ALA A 43 11.67 -2.00 13.09
CA ALA A 43 10.73 -1.80 14.18
C ALA A 43 9.38 -1.21 13.72
N ASP A 44 9.29 -0.71 12.50
CA ASP A 44 8.03 -0.19 11.94
C ASP A 44 6.93 -1.25 11.98
N THR A 45 5.70 -0.81 12.24
CA THR A 45 4.53 -1.68 12.24
C THR A 45 3.84 -1.69 10.88
N GLU A 46 3.04 -2.73 10.62
CA GLU A 46 2.26 -2.81 9.38
C GLU A 46 1.31 -1.61 9.23
N ALA A 47 0.75 -1.10 10.34
CA ALA A 47 -0.13 0.05 10.32
C ALA A 47 0.61 1.34 9.93
N ASP A 48 1.82 1.54 10.45
CA ASP A 48 2.63 2.74 10.16
C ASP A 48 3.04 2.80 8.69
N VAL A 49 3.49 1.66 8.14
CA VAL A 49 3.90 1.59 6.73
C VAL A 49 2.71 1.79 5.80
N VAL A 50 1.55 1.21 6.11
CA VAL A 50 0.33 1.42 5.29
C VAL A 50 -0.14 2.86 5.36
N GLN A 51 -0.18 3.47 6.54
CA GLN A 51 -0.57 4.88 6.67
C GLN A 51 0.40 5.81 5.93
N THR A 52 1.70 5.53 5.99
CA THR A 52 2.70 6.31 5.27
C THR A 52 2.55 6.13 3.77
N ALA A 53 2.39 4.90 3.28
CA ALA A 53 2.16 4.63 1.87
C ALA A 53 0.91 5.33 1.33
N LEU A 54 -0.20 5.31 2.08
CA LEU A 54 -1.44 6.02 1.73
C LEU A 54 -1.25 7.54 1.68
N ARG A 55 -0.43 8.12 2.58
CA ARG A 55 -0.11 9.57 2.59
C ARG A 55 0.75 9.99 1.41
N CYS A 56 1.47 9.07 0.78
CA CYS A 56 2.28 9.36 -0.41
C CYS A 56 1.45 9.44 -1.70
N LEU A 57 0.17 9.08 -1.67
CA LEU A 57 -0.68 9.10 -2.86
C LEU A 57 -1.05 10.52 -3.27
N SER A 58 -0.86 10.82 -4.54
CA SER A 58 -1.31 12.06 -5.15
C SER A 58 -2.82 12.03 -5.44
N SER A 59 -3.40 13.19 -5.70
CA SER A 59 -4.79 13.28 -6.15
C SER A 59 -5.04 12.53 -7.46
N ASN A 60 -4.02 12.40 -8.33
CA ASN A 60 -4.12 11.65 -9.57
C ASN A 60 -4.18 10.15 -9.31
N ASP A 61 -3.36 9.63 -8.40
CA ASP A 61 -3.39 8.20 -8.04
C ASP A 61 -4.76 7.81 -7.46
N LEU A 62 -5.31 8.69 -6.61
CA LEU A 62 -6.65 8.51 -6.05
C LEU A 62 -7.76 8.59 -7.11
N ALA A 63 -7.60 9.44 -8.12
CA ALA A 63 -8.56 9.58 -9.21
C ALA A 63 -8.52 8.37 -10.16
N SER A 64 -7.33 7.90 -10.53
CA SER A 64 -7.14 6.70 -11.35
C SER A 64 -7.70 5.46 -10.66
N ALA A 65 -7.42 5.28 -9.36
CA ALA A 65 -7.98 4.18 -8.58
C ALA A 65 -9.52 4.21 -8.53
N LYS A 66 -10.13 5.40 -8.52
CA LYS A 66 -11.60 5.57 -8.58
C LYS A 66 -12.18 5.24 -9.95
N GLN A 67 -11.54 5.67 -11.03
CA GLN A 67 -12.03 5.46 -12.40
C GLN A 67 -12.06 3.98 -12.77
N GLU A 68 -11.11 3.19 -12.27
CA GLU A 68 -11.05 1.75 -12.53
C GLU A 68 -12.05 0.92 -11.72
N ALA A 69 -12.61 1.49 -10.65
CA ALA A 69 -13.57 0.80 -9.79
C ALA A 69 -15.04 1.01 -10.25
N ALA A 70 -15.28 1.87 -11.24
CA ALA A 70 -16.59 2.21 -11.79
C ALA A 70 -16.90 1.40 -13.06
#